data_AF-A0A7C3N4G8-F1
#
_entry.id   AF-A0A7C3N4G8-F1
#
_cell.length_a   1.000
_cell.length_b   1.000
_cell.length_c   1.000
_cell.angle_alpha   90.00
_cell.angle_beta   90.00
_cell.angle_gamma   90.00
#
_symmetry.space_group_name_H-M   'P 1'
#
loop_
_entity.id
_entity.type
_entity.pdbx_description
1 polymer ?
#
loop_
_entity_poly.entity_id
_entity_poly.type
_entity_poly.pdbx_seq_one_letter_code
_entity_poly.pdbx_strand_id
1 'polypeptide(L)'
;MKVIGIGALLFLVAFAIATGRWWRDWQAQLKIEPACSYNLKALWVVARLCSVKDKTPFPPPLPFIQRFWVDAGREVLLTPDMQKFLDLPTVAEGIYMDFRGILLCARDPDYLLKMAKMEQGLPYEPSYRWLPDARTLAECPYCRLAISLDGKLERRGTAKP
;
A
#
# COMPACT_ATOMS: atom_id res chain seq x y z
N MET A 1 38.30 37.81 -12.12
CA MET A 1 38.04 36.93 -10.95
C MET A 1 36.67 37.17 -10.28
N LYS A 2 36.23 38.41 -10.01
CA LYS A 2 34.92 38.69 -9.37
C LYS A 2 33.70 38.12 -10.11
N VAL A 3 33.66 38.22 -11.44
CA VAL A 3 32.52 37.75 -12.26
C VAL A 3 32.40 36.21 -12.25
N ILE A 4 33.53 35.50 -12.27
CA ILE A 4 33.59 34.03 -12.22
C ILE A 4 33.12 33.53 -10.85
N GLY A 5 33.51 34.22 -9.77
CA GLY A 5 33.05 33.90 -8.42
C GLY A 5 31.53 34.07 -8.25
N ILE A 6 30.95 35.10 -8.86
CA ILE A 6 29.49 35.33 -8.84
C ILE A 6 28.76 34.23 -9.64
N GLY A 7 29.28 33.85 -10.81
CA GLY A 7 28.71 32.77 -11.63
C GLY A 7 28.74 31.41 -10.91
N ALA A 8 29.87 31.07 -10.28
CA ALA A 8 30.01 29.85 -9.51
C ALA A 8 29.07 29.82 -8.30
N LEU A 9 28.90 30.95 -7.61
CA LEU A 9 27.98 31.07 -6.48
C LEU A 9 26.53 30.83 -6.90
N LEU A 10 26.09 31.47 -7.99
CA LEU A 10 24.73 31.29 -8.51
C LEU A 10 24.47 29.85 -8.95
N PHE A 11 25.45 29.20 -9.59
CA PHE A 11 25.35 27.80 -9.97
C PHE A 11 25.22 26.88 -8.75
N LEU A 12 26.07 27.05 -7.73
CA LEU A 12 26.02 26.23 -6.51
C LEU A 12 24.70 26.41 -5.75
N VAL A 13 24.18 27.63 -5.67
CA VAL A 13 22.88 27.90 -5.04
C VAL A 13 21.74 27.25 -5.82
N ALA A 14 21.70 27.41 -7.14
CA ALA A 14 20.66 26.79 -7.96
C ALA A 14 20.75 25.25 -7.92
N PHE A 15 21.96 24.70 -7.98
CA PHE A 15 22.20 23.26 -7.89
C PHE A 15 21.77 22.71 -6.54
N ALA A 16 22.12 23.36 -5.43
CA ALA A 16 21.71 22.95 -4.07
C ALA A 16 20.19 23.04 -3.87
N ILE A 17 19.52 24.04 -4.45
CA ILE A 17 18.06 24.16 -4.40
C ILE A 17 17.41 23.02 -5.22
N ALA A 18 17.90 22.74 -6.42
CA ALA A 18 17.34 21.70 -7.27
C ALA A 18 17.53 20.30 -6.67
N THR A 19 18.76 19.96 -6.26
CA THR A 19 19.06 18.68 -5.60
C THR A 19 18.39 18.58 -4.24
N GLY A 20 18.31 19.66 -3.46
CA GLY A 20 17.61 19.68 -2.18
C GLY A 20 16.09 19.57 -2.29
N ARG A 21 15.49 20.00 -3.41
CA ARG A 21 14.07 19.73 -3.71
C ARG A 21 13.87 18.27 -4.09
N TRP A 22 14.65 17.77 -5.04
CA TRP A 22 14.57 16.37 -5.47
C TRP A 22 14.79 15.39 -4.31
N TRP A 23 15.78 15.64 -3.46
CA TRP A 23 16.04 14.82 -2.27
C TRP A 23 14.88 14.85 -1.26
N ARG A 24 14.25 16.01 -1.09
CA ARG A 24 13.12 16.17 -0.17
C ARG A 24 11.85 15.53 -0.71
N ASP A 25 11.61 15.63 -2.01
CA ASP A 25 10.50 14.97 -2.69
C ASP A 25 10.68 13.45 -2.64
N TRP A 26 11.91 12.97 -2.83
CA TRP A 26 12.27 11.56 -2.64
C TRP A 26 12.07 11.11 -1.19
N GLN A 27 12.51 11.90 -0.19
CA GLN A 27 12.22 11.61 1.22
C GLN A 27 10.73 11.69 1.56
N ALA A 28 9.96 12.58 0.92
CA ALA A 28 8.51 12.67 1.11
C ALA A 28 7.80 11.46 0.50
N GLN A 29 8.27 10.94 -0.64
CA GLN A 29 7.83 9.68 -1.22
C GLN A 29 8.23 8.46 -0.35
N LEU A 30 9.34 8.54 0.39
CA LEU A 30 9.67 7.51 1.39
C LEU A 30 8.80 7.61 2.66
N LYS A 31 8.24 8.79 2.96
CA LYS A 31 7.26 9.04 4.03
C LYS A 31 5.82 8.68 3.63
N ILE A 32 5.61 7.79 2.67
CA ILE A 32 4.30 7.16 2.41
C ILE A 32 4.02 6.15 3.56
N GLU A 33 3.85 6.70 4.76
CA GLU A 33 3.63 5.96 5.99
C GLU A 33 2.18 6.09 6.51
N PRO A 34 1.17 5.95 5.63
CA PRO A 34 -0.08 5.26 5.96
C PRO A 34 -0.33 4.01 5.09
N ALA A 35 0.65 3.58 4.27
CA ALA A 35 0.47 2.49 3.32
C ALA A 35 -0.02 1.19 3.98
N CYS A 36 0.48 0.82 5.16
CA CYS A 36 0.13 -0.47 5.74
C CYS A 36 -1.32 -0.57 6.23
N SER A 37 -1.84 0.47 6.91
CA SER A 37 -3.23 0.48 7.37
C SER A 37 -4.19 0.55 6.19
N TYR A 38 -3.88 1.40 5.21
CA TYR A 38 -4.63 1.48 3.96
C TYR A 38 -4.63 0.14 3.22
N ASN A 39 -3.46 -0.46 2.97
CA ASN A 39 -3.34 -1.74 2.27
C ASN A 39 -4.09 -2.87 2.97
N LEU A 40 -4.05 -2.95 4.29
CA LEU A 40 -4.81 -3.94 5.06
C LEU A 40 -6.32 -3.73 4.95
N LYS A 41 -6.79 -2.48 5.00
CA LYS A 41 -8.21 -2.14 4.78
C LYS A 41 -8.63 -2.43 3.34
N ALA A 42 -7.82 -2.05 2.36
CA ALA A 42 -8.04 -2.33 0.94
C ALA A 42 -8.10 -3.83 0.67
N LEU A 43 -7.19 -4.61 1.27
CA LEU A 43 -7.20 -6.07 1.21
C LEU A 43 -8.49 -6.66 1.77
N TRP A 44 -9.03 -6.09 2.86
CA TRP A 44 -10.33 -6.49 3.39
C TRP A 44 -11.49 -6.18 2.44
N VAL A 45 -11.51 -4.98 1.85
CA VAL A 45 -12.50 -4.58 0.84
C VAL A 45 -12.45 -5.53 -0.35
N VAL A 46 -11.26 -5.78 -0.90
CA VAL A 46 -11.05 -6.68 -2.03
C VAL A 46 -11.46 -8.12 -1.68
N ALA A 47 -11.11 -8.61 -0.49
CA ALA A 47 -11.52 -9.95 -0.04
C ALA A 47 -13.04 -10.08 0.08
N ARG A 48 -13.74 -9.06 0.61
CA ARG A 48 -15.21 -9.03 0.67
C ARG A 48 -15.82 -9.00 -0.73
N LEU A 49 -15.29 -8.17 -1.61
CA LEU A 49 -15.77 -8.06 -2.99
C LEU A 49 -15.54 -9.37 -3.76
N CYS A 50 -14.41 -10.03 -3.57
CA CYS A 50 -14.13 -11.36 -4.09
C CYS A 50 -15.20 -12.36 -3.64
N SER A 51 -15.46 -12.46 -2.34
CA SER A 51 -16.50 -13.36 -1.81
C SER A 51 -17.89 -13.07 -2.35
N VAL A 52 -18.25 -11.79 -2.49
CA VAL A 52 -19.59 -11.41 -2.98
C VAL A 52 -19.73 -11.59 -4.50
N LYS A 53 -18.79 -11.08 -5.30
CA LYS A 53 -18.89 -11.10 -6.76
C LYS A 53 -18.60 -12.48 -7.35
N ASP A 54 -17.62 -13.18 -6.82
CA ASP A 54 -17.18 -14.48 -7.35
C ASP A 54 -17.78 -15.66 -6.56
N LYS A 55 -18.70 -15.38 -5.63
CA LYS A 55 -19.42 -16.36 -4.80
C LYS A 55 -18.52 -17.33 -4.03
N THR A 56 -17.33 -16.86 -3.62
CA THR A 56 -16.41 -17.64 -2.80
C THR A 56 -16.71 -17.45 -1.30
N PRO A 57 -16.45 -18.45 -0.44
CA PRO A 57 -16.53 -18.27 1.00
C PRO A 57 -15.71 -17.06 1.46
N PHE A 58 -16.16 -16.40 2.53
CA PHE A 58 -15.38 -15.36 3.19
C PHE A 58 -14.70 -15.94 4.43
N PRO A 59 -13.38 -15.76 4.58
CA PRO A 59 -12.45 -15.10 3.66
C PRO A 59 -12.04 -15.98 2.46
N PRO A 60 -11.76 -15.40 1.28
CA PRO A 60 -11.30 -16.17 0.12
C PRO A 60 -9.88 -16.73 0.32
N PRO A 61 -9.47 -17.75 -0.46
CA PRO A 61 -8.08 -18.20 -0.47
C PRO A 61 -7.16 -17.13 -1.09
N LEU A 62 -6.02 -16.88 -0.43
CA LEU A 62 -5.05 -15.85 -0.85
C LEU A 62 -4.62 -15.93 -2.32
N PRO A 63 -4.27 -17.11 -2.89
CA PRO A 63 -3.86 -17.19 -4.30
C PRO A 63 -4.92 -16.70 -5.28
N PHE A 64 -6.20 -16.84 -4.92
CA PHE A 64 -7.31 -16.39 -5.73
C PHE A 64 -7.43 -14.86 -5.72
N ILE A 65 -7.34 -14.25 -4.54
CA ILE A 65 -7.36 -12.79 -4.39
C ILE A 65 -6.17 -12.16 -5.12
N GLN A 66 -4.97 -12.68 -4.88
CA GLN A 66 -3.74 -12.19 -5.48
C GLN A 66 -3.84 -12.21 -7.01
N ARG A 67 -4.17 -13.35 -7.60
CA ARG A 67 -4.17 -13.49 -9.06
C ARG A 67 -5.29 -12.71 -9.74
N PHE A 68 -6.52 -12.76 -9.23
CA PHE A 68 -7.70 -12.30 -9.98
C PHE A 68 -8.19 -10.90 -9.61
N TRP A 69 -7.80 -10.39 -8.45
CA TRP A 69 -8.22 -9.07 -7.98
C TRP A 69 -7.08 -8.07 -7.89
N VAL A 70 -5.92 -8.51 -7.44
CA VAL A 70 -4.75 -7.64 -7.28
C VAL A 70 -3.93 -7.59 -8.56
N ASP A 71 -3.35 -8.72 -8.98
CA ASP A 71 -2.41 -8.79 -10.11
C ASP A 71 -3.07 -8.53 -11.46
N ALA A 72 -4.35 -8.91 -11.61
CA ALA A 72 -5.12 -8.64 -12.82
C ALA A 72 -5.49 -7.15 -12.99
N GLY A 73 -5.22 -6.29 -12.00
CA GLY A 73 -5.55 -4.87 -12.06
C GLY A 73 -7.05 -4.60 -12.16
N ARG A 74 -7.88 -5.41 -11.48
CA ARG A 74 -9.33 -5.29 -11.58
C ARG A 74 -9.80 -3.99 -10.95
N GLU A 75 -10.37 -3.11 -11.77
CA GLU A 75 -10.91 -1.84 -11.30
C GLU A 75 -12.17 -2.05 -10.44
N VAL A 76 -12.24 -1.30 -9.35
CA VAL A 76 -13.36 -1.27 -8.42
C VAL A 76 -13.89 0.15 -8.34
N LEU A 77 -15.19 0.31 -8.59
CA LEU A 77 -15.89 1.56 -8.34
C LEU A 77 -15.96 1.81 -6.82
N LEU A 78 -15.37 2.92 -6.36
CA LEU A 78 -15.42 3.32 -4.97
C LEU A 78 -16.82 3.79 -4.57
N THR A 79 -17.43 3.08 -3.64
CA THR A 79 -18.66 3.51 -2.96
C THR A 79 -18.33 4.49 -1.83
N PRO A 80 -19.31 5.29 -1.36
CA PRO A 80 -19.12 6.17 -0.19
C PRO A 80 -18.61 5.41 1.05
N ASP A 81 -19.14 4.20 1.29
CA ASP A 81 -18.74 3.37 2.43
C ASP A 81 -17.28 2.90 2.30
N MET A 82 -16.85 2.50 1.10
CA MET A 82 -15.46 2.11 0.86
C MET A 82 -14.52 3.30 1.01
N GLN A 83 -14.88 4.45 0.44
CA GLN A 83 -14.10 5.68 0.54
C GLN A 83 -13.92 6.11 2.00
N LYS A 84 -14.99 6.09 2.79
CA LYS A 84 -14.93 6.37 4.23
C LYS A 84 -14.12 5.32 4.99
N PHE A 85 -14.32 4.02 4.69
CA PHE A 85 -13.59 2.95 5.36
C PHE A 85 -12.08 3.02 5.10
N LEU A 86 -11.68 3.38 3.88
CA LEU A 86 -10.28 3.52 3.45
C LEU A 86 -9.64 4.86 3.88
N ASP A 87 -10.38 5.73 4.58
CA ASP A 87 -9.96 7.09 4.97
C ASP A 87 -9.50 7.94 3.76
N LEU A 88 -10.16 7.75 2.61
CA LEU A 88 -9.85 8.50 1.39
C LEU A 88 -10.56 9.86 1.35
N PRO A 89 -10.02 10.86 0.62
CA PRO A 89 -10.71 12.13 0.40
C PRO A 89 -12.09 11.95 -0.25
N THR A 90 -13.05 12.82 0.06
CA THR A 90 -14.42 12.77 -0.50
C THR A 90 -14.47 12.84 -2.03
N VAL A 91 -13.50 13.52 -2.64
CA VAL A 91 -13.35 13.58 -4.10
C VAL A 91 -13.07 12.21 -4.76
N ALA A 92 -12.75 11.18 -3.98
CA ALA A 92 -12.51 9.82 -4.48
C ALA A 92 -13.80 9.02 -4.71
N GLU A 93 -14.97 9.50 -4.27
CA GLU A 93 -16.25 8.84 -4.51
C GLU A 93 -16.53 8.71 -6.01
N GLY A 94 -16.99 7.53 -6.45
CA GLY A 94 -17.35 7.30 -7.86
C GLY A 94 -16.15 7.11 -8.80
N ILE A 95 -14.92 7.14 -8.28
CA ILE A 95 -13.71 6.83 -9.06
C ILE A 95 -13.53 5.31 -9.14
N TYR A 96 -13.09 4.85 -10.32
CA TYR A 96 -12.57 3.49 -10.50
C TYR A 96 -11.11 3.45 -10.07
N MET A 97 -10.80 2.53 -9.15
CA MET A 97 -9.44 2.32 -8.67
C MET A 97 -9.09 0.84 -8.74
N ASP A 98 -7.88 0.56 -9.21
CA ASP A 98 -7.25 -0.74 -9.02
C ASP A 98 -6.51 -0.80 -7.68
N PHE A 99 -6.36 -2.01 -7.15
CA PHE A 99 -5.68 -2.22 -5.88
C PHE A 99 -4.35 -2.97 -6.07
N ARG A 100 -3.62 -2.69 -7.14
CA ARG A 100 -2.28 -3.27 -7.33
C ARG A 100 -1.36 -2.83 -6.20
N GLY A 101 -0.49 -3.74 -5.78
CA GLY A 101 0.47 -3.47 -4.71
C GLY A 101 -0.10 -3.51 -3.28
N ILE A 102 -1.41 -3.69 -3.08
CA ILE A 102 -1.98 -3.78 -1.71
C ILE A 102 -1.47 -4.98 -0.91
N LEU A 103 -0.87 -5.96 -1.57
CA LEU A 103 -0.26 -7.14 -0.96
C LEU A 103 1.20 -6.91 -0.53
N LEU A 104 1.75 -5.72 -0.80
CA LEU A 104 3.12 -5.36 -0.52
C LEU A 104 3.19 -4.29 0.56
N CYS A 105 4.06 -4.50 1.54
CA CYS A 105 4.31 -3.52 2.59
C CYS A 105 5.62 -2.80 2.32
N ALA A 106 5.61 -1.46 2.35
CA ALA A 106 6.82 -0.67 2.16
C ALA A 106 7.92 -0.92 3.22
N ARG A 107 7.56 -1.49 4.38
CA ARG A 107 8.52 -1.89 5.42
C ARG A 107 9.08 -3.30 5.25
N ASP A 108 8.62 -4.04 4.24
CA ASP A 108 9.20 -5.33 3.86
C ASP A 108 10.62 -5.10 3.30
N PRO A 109 11.67 -5.77 3.82
CA PRO A 109 13.03 -5.64 3.30
C PRO A 109 13.14 -5.91 1.79
N ASP A 110 12.28 -6.80 1.27
CA ASP A 110 12.25 -7.16 -0.15
C ASP A 110 11.22 -6.35 -0.96
N TYR A 111 10.67 -5.26 -0.40
CA TYR A 111 9.60 -4.46 -1.01
C TYR A 111 9.90 -4.09 -2.47
N LEU A 112 11.08 -3.53 -2.75
CA LEU A 112 11.44 -3.10 -4.11
C LEU A 112 11.53 -4.28 -5.08
N LEU A 113 12.06 -5.42 -4.64
CA LEU A 113 12.13 -6.64 -5.44
C LEU A 113 10.72 -7.19 -5.73
N LYS A 114 9.85 -7.21 -4.71
CA LYS A 114 8.47 -7.68 -4.85
C LYS A 114 7.64 -6.76 -5.75
N MET A 115 7.81 -5.44 -5.62
CA MET A 115 7.20 -4.46 -6.54
C MET A 115 7.66 -4.70 -7.97
N ALA A 116 8.96 -4.85 -8.20
CA ALA A 116 9.49 -5.11 -9.54
C ALA A 116 8.93 -6.41 -10.14
N LYS A 117 8.83 -7.49 -9.34
CA LYS A 117 8.22 -8.75 -9.76
C LYS A 117 6.74 -8.57 -10.11
N MET A 118 5.96 -7.89 -9.27
CA MET A 118 4.55 -7.61 -9.50
C MET A 118 4.33 -6.84 -10.81
N GLU A 119 5.08 -5.76 -11.04
CA GLU A 119 5.00 -4.96 -12.28
C GLU A 119 5.36 -5.77 -13.54
N GLN A 120 6.22 -6.77 -13.40
CA GLN A 120 6.62 -7.69 -14.48
C GLN A 120 5.69 -8.92 -14.60
N GLY A 121 4.65 -9.05 -13.77
CA GLY A 121 3.79 -10.23 -13.72
C GLY A 121 4.50 -11.51 -13.28
N LEU A 122 5.62 -11.38 -12.57
CA LEU A 122 6.39 -12.49 -12.02
C LEU A 122 5.83 -12.93 -10.66
N PRO A 123 5.90 -14.23 -10.31
CA PRO A 123 5.47 -14.71 -9.00
C PRO A 123 6.23 -14.03 -7.85
N TYR A 124 5.50 -13.58 -6.85
CA TYR A 124 6.02 -12.98 -5.63
C TYR A 124 5.21 -13.42 -4.41
N GLU A 125 5.89 -13.47 -3.26
CA GLU A 125 5.22 -13.72 -1.98
C GLU A 125 4.70 -12.41 -1.38
N PRO A 126 3.40 -12.33 -1.01
CA PRO A 126 2.85 -11.18 -0.32
C PRO A 126 3.62 -10.83 0.96
N SER A 127 3.64 -9.54 1.31
CA SER A 127 4.23 -9.08 2.58
C SER A 127 3.35 -9.41 3.80
N TYR A 128 2.06 -9.65 3.59
CA TYR A 128 1.08 -9.91 4.63
C TYR A 128 0.87 -11.42 4.83
N ARG A 129 0.81 -11.85 6.09
CA ARG A 129 0.44 -13.22 6.47
C ARG A 129 -1.07 -13.37 6.45
N TRP A 130 -1.57 -14.35 5.72
CA TRP A 130 -2.99 -14.69 5.65
C TRP A 130 -3.36 -15.64 6.79
N LEU A 131 -4.22 -15.23 7.73
CA LEU A 131 -4.47 -15.95 8.98
C LEU A 131 -5.96 -16.11 9.34
N PRO A 132 -6.82 -16.51 8.37
CA PRO A 132 -8.28 -16.46 8.50
C PRO A 132 -8.84 -17.23 9.70
N ASP A 133 -8.18 -18.32 10.11
CA ASP A 133 -8.59 -19.18 11.22
C ASP A 133 -8.50 -18.50 12.60
N ALA A 134 -7.77 -17.39 12.70
CA ALA A 134 -7.55 -16.64 13.95
C ALA A 134 -8.45 -15.39 14.08
N ARG A 135 -9.63 -15.39 13.44
CA ARG A 135 -10.52 -14.19 13.29
C ARG A 135 -9.82 -12.98 12.65
N THR A 136 -8.67 -13.21 12.02
CA THR A 136 -7.81 -12.21 11.42
C THR A 136 -7.77 -12.49 9.93
N LEU A 137 -8.09 -11.53 9.07
CA LEU A 137 -7.95 -11.74 7.63
C LEU A 137 -6.47 -11.80 7.25
N ALA A 138 -5.72 -10.77 7.66
CA ALA A 138 -4.29 -10.65 7.35
C ALA A 138 -3.53 -9.87 8.42
N GLU A 139 -2.24 -10.17 8.56
CA GLU A 139 -1.31 -9.49 9.45
C GLU A 139 -0.05 -9.04 8.69
N CYS A 140 0.40 -7.82 8.96
CA CYS A 140 1.70 -7.33 8.55
C CYS A 140 2.74 -7.60 9.65
N PRO A 141 3.73 -8.50 9.43
CA PRO A 141 4.76 -8.79 10.42
C PRO A 141 5.70 -7.59 10.68
N TYR A 142 5.86 -6.70 9.71
CA TYR A 142 6.77 -5.55 9.77
C TYR A 142 6.17 -4.35 10.52
N CYS A 143 4.88 -4.09 10.32
CA CYS A 143 4.17 -2.99 10.98
C CYS A 143 3.45 -3.43 12.26
N ARG A 144 3.37 -4.74 12.51
CA ARG A 144 2.59 -5.36 13.58
C ARG A 144 1.13 -4.89 13.59
N LEU A 145 0.55 -4.78 12.40
CA LEU A 145 -0.85 -4.42 12.20
C LEU A 145 -1.58 -5.61 11.62
N ALA A 146 -2.77 -5.90 12.12
CA ALA A 146 -3.64 -6.94 11.63
C ALA A 146 -5.00 -6.35 11.31
N ILE A 147 -5.67 -6.90 10.30
CA ILE A 147 -7.06 -6.59 9.96
C ILE A 147 -7.91 -7.81 10.26
N SER A 148 -8.92 -7.63 11.12
CA SER A 148 -9.87 -8.69 11.49
C SER A 148 -10.82 -9.04 10.35
N LEU A 149 -11.51 -10.17 10.47
CA LEU A 149 -12.58 -10.55 9.54
C LEU A 149 -13.72 -9.52 9.49
N ASP A 150 -13.91 -8.74 10.57
CA ASP A 150 -14.90 -7.66 10.66
C ASP A 150 -14.38 -6.30 10.15
N GLY A 151 -13.15 -6.25 9.62
CA GLY A 151 -12.57 -5.02 9.05
C GLY A 151 -11.99 -4.05 10.09
N LYS A 152 -11.86 -4.46 11.35
CA LYS A 152 -11.20 -3.64 12.38
C LYS A 152 -9.69 -3.86 12.34
N LEU A 153 -8.93 -2.76 12.38
CA LEU A 153 -7.48 -2.78 12.52
C LEU A 153 -7.08 -2.94 13.98
N GLU A 154 -6.13 -3.84 14.22
CA GLU A 154 -5.56 -4.12 15.54
C GLU A 154 -4.04 -4.07 15.47
N ARG A 155 -3.40 -3.47 16.48
CA ARG A 155 -1.94 -3.56 16.62
C ARG A 155 -1.59 -4.82 17.40
N ARG A 156 -0.79 -5.69 16.82
CA ARG A 156 -0.30 -6.93 17.45
C ARG A 156 0.98 -6.61 18.25
N GLY A 157 1.15 -7.25 19.40
CA GLY A 157 2.36 -7.10 20.23
C GLY A 157 2.37 -5.94 21.24
N THR A 158 1.20 -5.41 21.62
CA THR A 158 1.04 -4.58 22.83
C THR A 158 0.49 -5.38 24.02
N ALA A 159 0.96 -6.61 24.20
CA ALA A 159 0.95 -7.20 25.54
C ALA A 159 2.03 -6.46 26.32
N LYS A 160 1.60 -5.53 27.19
CA LYS A 160 2.45 -4.92 28.21
C LYS A 160 3.05 -6.06 29.04
N PRO A 161 4.37 -6.06 29.33
CA PRO A 161 4.88 -6.92 30.40
C PRO A 161 4.20 -6.59 31.73
#